data_AF-A0A6L7QIX5-F1
#
_entry.id   AF-A0A6L7QIX5-F1
#
_cell.length_a   1.000
_cell.length_b   1.000
_cell.length_c   1.000
_cell.angle_alpha   90.00
_cell.angle_beta   90.00
_cell.angle_gamma   90.00
#
_symmetry.space_group_name_H-M   'P 1'
#
loop_
_entity.id
_entity.type
_entity.pdbx_description
1 polymer ?
#
loop_
_entity_poly.entity_id
_entity_poly.type
_entity_poly.pdbx_seq_one_letter_code
_entity_poly.pdbx_strand_id
1 'polypeptide(L)'
;MTQALTVHPDRLKGRHIQRAAEVLRQGGVIVYPTDTIYGLGCDITNKQAIERVQRIKGRDKKKPMSFVCADLTHISAYARVSNYAHRILKHCLP
;
A
#
# COMPACT_ATOMS: atom_id res chain seq x y z
N MET A 1 12.84 -14.03 7.85
CA MET A 1 11.92 -14.45 8.93
C MET A 1 10.66 -13.61 8.83
N THR A 2 9.48 -14.21 8.93
CA THR A 2 8.19 -13.50 8.87
C THR A 2 7.69 -13.28 10.29
N GLN A 3 7.14 -12.11 10.58
CA GLN A 3 6.55 -11.77 11.88
C GLN A 3 5.06 -11.51 11.71
N ALA A 4 4.22 -12.13 12.53
CA ALA A 4 2.80 -11.82 12.61
C ALA A 4 2.57 -10.72 13.66
N LEU A 5 1.81 -9.69 13.30
CA LEU A 5 1.43 -8.58 14.18
C LEU A 5 -0.08 -8.53 14.29
N THR A 6 -0.60 -8.65 15.51
CA THR A 6 -2.05 -8.58 15.76
C THR A 6 -2.47 -7.14 15.96
N VAL A 7 -3.36 -6.62 15.10
CA VAL A 7 -3.92 -5.27 15.21
C VAL A 7 -5.42 -5.39 15.35
N HIS A 8 -5.99 -4.73 16.35
CA HIS A 8 -7.45 -4.62 16.47
C HIS A 8 -7.95 -3.57 15.48
N PRO A 9 -8.99 -3.87 14.66
CA PRO A 9 -9.45 -2.98 13.60
C PRO A 9 -9.92 -1.62 14.15
N ASP A 10 -10.50 -1.59 15.35
CA ASP A 10 -10.99 -0.37 15.99
C ASP A 10 -9.88 0.47 16.64
N ARG A 11 -8.64 -0.05 16.66
CA ARG A 11 -7.49 0.59 17.32
C ARG A 11 -6.23 0.50 16.48
N LEU A 12 -6.23 1.26 15.38
CA LEU A 12 -5.13 1.34 14.40
C LEU A 12 -3.92 2.16 14.87
N LYS A 13 -3.95 2.75 16.07
CA LYS A 13 -2.79 3.47 16.64
C LYS A 13 -2.08 2.59 17.65
N GLY A 14 -0.79 2.33 17.42
CA GLY A 14 0.05 1.61 18.38
C GLY A 14 1.33 1.03 17.80
N ARG A 15 2.08 0.34 18.68
CA ARG A 15 3.41 -0.21 18.40
C ARG A 15 3.46 -1.15 17.18
N HIS A 16 2.40 -1.91 16.91
CA HIS A 16 2.38 -2.87 15.80
C HIS A 16 2.26 -2.16 14.44
N ILE A 17 1.46 -1.09 14.34
CA ILE A 17 1.37 -0.29 13.12
C ILE A 17 2.66 0.49 12.88
N GLN A 18 3.26 1.05 13.94
CA GLN A 18 4.60 1.66 13.86
C GLN A 18 5.64 0.66 13.37
N ARG A 19 5.62 -0.56 13.91
CA ARG A 19 6.52 -1.63 13.47
C ARG A 19 6.33 -2.00 12.00
N ALA A 20 5.09 -2.11 11.52
CA ALA A 20 4.81 -2.36 10.11
C ALA A 20 5.34 -1.22 9.21
N ALA A 21 5.18 0.04 9.64
CA ALA A 21 5.72 1.20 8.94
C ALA A 21 7.26 1.22 8.91
N GLU A 22 7.92 0.84 10.01
CA GLU A 22 9.38 0.67 10.03
C GLU A 22 9.86 -0.40 9.05
N VAL A 23 9.18 -1.55 9.01
CA VAL A 23 9.49 -2.62 8.05
C VAL A 23 9.41 -2.11 6.61
N LEU A 24 8.38 -1.33 6.28
CA LEU A 24 8.26 -0.69 4.96
C LEU A 24 9.43 0.25 4.67
N ARG A 25 9.76 1.17 5.59
CA ARG A 25 10.88 2.13 5.45
C ARG A 25 12.24 1.44 5.29
N GLN A 26 12.40 0.26 5.87
CA GLN A 26 13.62 -0.56 5.74
C GLN A 26 13.65 -1.41 4.45
N GLY A 27 12.71 -1.20 3.51
CA GLY A 27 12.64 -1.97 2.27
C GLY A 27 12.03 -3.37 2.43
N GLY A 28 11.36 -3.61 3.55
CA GLY A 28 10.60 -4.83 3.81
C GLY A 28 9.32 -4.91 2.99
N VAL A 29 8.69 -6.08 3.07
CA VAL A 29 7.41 -6.38 2.43
C VAL A 29 6.44 -6.80 3.52
N ILE A 30 5.21 -6.27 3.48
CA ILE A 30 4.16 -6.58 4.44
C ILE A 30 2.93 -7.17 3.75
N VAL A 31 2.17 -7.95 4.51
CA VAL A 31 0.82 -8.40 4.16
C VAL A 31 -0.14 -7.72 5.14
N TYR A 32 -1.18 -7.06 4.64
CA TYR A 32 -2.13 -6.29 5.45
C TYR A 32 -3.57 -6.48 4.97
N PRO A 33 -4.56 -6.43 5.88
CA PRO A 33 -5.96 -6.54 5.50
C PRO A 33 -6.42 -5.29 4.75
N THR A 34 -7.35 -5.47 3.80
CA THR A 34 -8.13 -4.38 3.19
C THR A 34 -9.62 -4.71 3.34
N ASP A 35 -10.47 -3.82 2.86
CA ASP A 35 -11.92 -4.02 2.78
C ASP A 35 -12.35 -5.18 1.85
N THR A 36 -11.47 -5.61 0.93
CA THR A 36 -11.75 -6.67 -0.04
C THR A 36 -10.94 -7.94 0.25
N ILE A 37 -9.63 -7.89 0.01
CA ILE A 37 -8.71 -9.02 0.19
C ILE A 37 -7.41 -8.55 0.82
N TYR A 38 -6.59 -9.48 1.31
CA TYR A 38 -5.27 -9.12 1.82
C TYR A 38 -4.37 -8.53 0.72
N GLY A 39 -3.78 -7.38 1.02
CA GLY A 39 -2.78 -6.73 0.20
C GLY A 39 -1.38 -7.22 0.53
N LEU A 40 -0.53 -7.37 -0.49
CA LEU A 40 0.93 -7.50 -0.35
C LEU A 40 1.55 -6.20 -0.86
N GLY A 41 2.28 -5.50 0.00
CA GLY A 41 2.80 -4.17 -0.28
C GLY A 41 4.23 -3.94 0.22
N CYS A 42 4.86 -2.92 -0.35
CA CYS A 42 6.19 -2.44 -0.01
C CYS A 42 6.25 -0.92 -0.23
N ASP A 43 7.38 -0.32 0.12
CA ASP A 43 7.68 1.06 -0.28
C ASP A 43 7.81 1.16 -1.82
N ILE A 44 7.07 2.08 -2.43
CA ILE A 44 7.07 2.31 -3.88
C ILE A 44 8.32 3.02 -4.40
N THR A 45 9.10 3.63 -3.52
CA THR A 45 10.36 4.28 -3.88
C THR A 45 11.53 3.29 -3.85
N ASN A 46 11.32 2.11 -3.25
CA ASN A 46 12.35 1.09 -3.13
C ASN A 46 12.22 0.02 -4.23
N LYS A 47 13.05 0.16 -5.27
CA LYS A 47 13.08 -0.77 -6.41
C LYS A 47 13.31 -2.23 -6.02
N GLN A 48 14.18 -2.50 -5.04
CA GLN A 48 14.45 -3.88 -4.60
C GLN A 48 13.23 -4.50 -3.91
N ALA A 49 12.50 -3.71 -3.12
CA ALA A 49 11.27 -4.15 -2.47
C ALA A 49 10.15 -4.43 -3.49
N ILE A 50 10.04 -3.58 -4.52
CA ILE A 50 9.12 -3.79 -5.66
C ILE A 50 9.42 -5.11 -6.38
N GLU A 51 10.68 -5.36 -6.73
CA GLU A 51 11.08 -6.61 -7.40
C GLU A 51 10.81 -7.85 -6.52
N ARG A 52 10.94 -7.69 -5.19
CA ARG A 52 10.59 -8.74 -4.23
C ARG A 52 9.08 -9.02 -4.23
N VAL A 53 8.23 -8.00 -4.23
CA VAL A 53 6.76 -8.16 -4.35
C VAL A 53 6.39 -8.84 -5.68
N GLN A 54 7.00 -8.45 -6.80
CA GLN A 54 6.77 -9.06 -8.11
C GLN A 54 7.13 -10.55 -8.12
N ARG A 55 8.28 -10.91 -7.54
CA ARG A 55 8.71 -12.31 -7.39
C ARG A 55 7.75 -13.12 -6.52
N ILE A 56 7.34 -12.59 -5.36
CA ILE A 56 6.40 -13.27 -4.46
C ILE A 56 5.05 -13.51 -5.15
N LYS A 57 4.55 -12.53 -5.92
CA LYS A 57 3.28 -12.67 -6.66
C LYS A 57 3.39 -13.54 -7.92
N GLY A 58 4.59 -13.93 -8.34
CA GLY A 58 4.81 -14.63 -9.61
C GLY A 58 4.30 -13.84 -10.82
N ARG A 59 4.31 -12.49 -10.75
CA ARG A 59 3.70 -11.62 -11.76
C ARG A 59 4.74 -11.10 -12.74
N ASP A 60 4.38 -11.02 -14.01
CA ASP A 60 5.21 -10.38 -15.04
C ASP A 60 5.53 -8.93 -14.64
N LYS A 61 6.81 -8.56 -14.71
CA LYS A 61 7.33 -7.21 -14.40
C LYS A 61 6.69 -6.11 -15.25
N LYS A 62 6.18 -6.45 -16.44
CA LYS A 62 5.48 -5.51 -17.34
C LYS A 62 4.06 -5.18 -16.88
N LYS A 63 3.46 -6.01 -16.02
CA LYS A 63 2.10 -5.74 -15.54
C LYS A 63 2.12 -4.64 -14.49
N PRO A 64 1.23 -3.64 -14.57
CA PRO A 64 1.13 -2.61 -13.56
C PRO A 64 0.76 -3.23 -12.21
N MET A 65 1.24 -2.59 -11.15
CA MET A 65 0.85 -2.87 -9.78
C MET A 65 -0.01 -1.71 -9.25
N SER A 66 -0.87 -2.03 -8.30
CA SER A 66 -1.62 -1.03 -7.57
C SER A 66 -0.72 -0.29 -6.59
N PHE A 67 -0.97 1.00 -6.42
CA PHE A 67 -0.38 1.84 -5.39
C PHE A 67 -1.47 2.31 -4.43
N VAL A 68 -1.15 2.37 -3.14
CA VAL A 68 -2.08 2.80 -2.10
C VAL A 68 -1.78 4.24 -1.72
N CYS A 69 -2.79 5.10 -1.84
CA CYS A 69 -2.72 6.48 -1.40
C CYS A 69 -3.40 6.64 -0.04
N ALA A 70 -2.88 7.54 0.80
CA ALA A 70 -3.53 7.88 2.07
C ALA A 70 -4.83 8.66 1.86
N ASP A 71 -4.88 9.50 0.82
CA ASP A 71 -6.01 10.37 0.51
C ASP A 71 -5.96 10.89 -0.95
N LEU A 72 -6.96 11.70 -1.32
CA LEU A 72 -7.07 12.36 -2.63
C LEU A 72 -6.05 13.48 -2.86
N THR A 73 -5.37 13.96 -1.83
CA THR A 73 -4.28 14.93 -2.01
C THR A 73 -3.00 14.19 -2.39
N HIS A 74 -2.77 13.02 -1.80
CA HIS A 74 -1.61 12.17 -2.07
C HIS A 74 -1.58 11.67 -3.52
N ILE A 75 -2.73 11.36 -4.13
CA ILE A 75 -2.77 10.89 -5.53
C ILE A 75 -2.24 11.94 -6.51
N SER A 76 -2.43 13.24 -6.24
CA SER A 76 -1.99 14.33 -7.11
C SER A 76 -0.46 14.40 -7.24
N ALA A 77 0.29 13.81 -6.30
CA ALA A 77 1.74 13.69 -6.39
C ALA A 77 2.20 12.63 -7.41
N TYR A 78 1.34 11.68 -7.77
CA TYR A 78 1.70 10.51 -8.61
C TYR A 78 0.92 10.40 -9.91
N ALA A 79 -0.24 11.06 -10.02
CA ALA A 79 -1.09 10.99 -11.21
C ALA A 79 -1.67 12.35 -11.58
N ARG A 80 -1.82 12.56 -12.89
CA ARG A 80 -2.62 13.68 -13.42
C ARG A 80 -4.09 13.32 -13.31
N VAL A 81 -4.81 13.96 -12.39
CA VAL A 81 -6.23 13.72 -12.16
C VAL A 81 -7.04 14.87 -12.76
N SER A 82 -7.94 14.58 -13.69
CA SER A 82 -8.82 15.59 -14.28
C SER A 82 -9.89 16.06 -13.28
N ASN A 83 -10.44 17.26 -13.49
CA ASN A 83 -11.53 17.78 -12.65
C ASN A 83 -12.77 16.87 -12.66
N TYR A 84 -12.99 16.12 -13.74
CA TYR A 84 -14.06 15.12 -13.81
C TYR A 84 -13.76 13.92 -12.93
N ALA A 85 -12.56 13.33 -13.07
CA ALA A 85 -12.14 12.20 -12.25
C ALA A 85 -12.09 12.55 -10.76
N HIS A 86 -11.60 13.75 -10.40
CA HIS A 86 -11.55 14.21 -9.02
C HIS A 86 -12.94 14.27 -8.37
N ARG A 87 -13.96 14.75 -9.11
CA ARG A 87 -15.36 14.78 -8.62
C ARG A 87 -15.90 13.39 -8.34
N ILE A 88 -15.61 12.41 -9.21
CA ILE A 88 -16.02 11.01 -9.01
C ILE A 88 -15.32 10.44 -7.78
N LEU A 89 -14.00 10.60 -7.70
CA LEU A 89 -13.19 10.07 -6.60
C LEU A 89 -13.66 10.61 -5.24
N LYS A 90 -13.98 11.91 -5.15
CA LYS A 90 -14.51 12.53 -3.94
C LYS A 90 -15.86 11.97 -3.48
N HIS A 91 -16.66 11.43 -4.40
CA HIS A 91 -17.98 10.87 -4.07
C HIS A 91 -17.93 9.36 -3.80
N CYS A 92 -17.00 8.64 -4.42
CA CYS A 92 -16.94 7.18 -4.40
C CYS A 92 -15.89 6.59 -3.44
N LEU A 93 -14.96 7.41 -2.94
CA LEU A 93 -13.93 6.94 -2.01
C LEU A 93 -14.27 7.34 -0.56
N PRO A 94 -13.87 6.50 0.41
CA PRO A 94 -14.02 6.80 1.84
C PRO A 94 -13.24 8.04 2.28
#